data_AF-A0A1D1Z1P0-F1
#
_entry.id   AF-A0A1D1Z1P0-F1
#
_cell.length_a   1.000
_cell.length_b   1.000
_cell.length_c   1.000
_cell.angle_alpha   90.00
_cell.angle_beta   90.00
_cell.angle_gamma   90.00
#
_symmetry.space_group_name_H-M   'P 1'
#
loop_
_entity.id
_entity.type
_entity.pdbx_description
1 polymer ?
#
loop_
_entity_poly.entity_id
_entity_poly.type
_entity_poly.pdbx_seq_one_letter_code
_entity_poly.pdbx_strand_id
1 'polypeptide(L)'
;SQHTHSPTNKLNTTMAHHYHGRVHLKSHHGKYLCAEQDGRVVANRDAAREWETWHLEDRGNGNIALRSHHGKYLCAEQNHSVIANRDAAREWETWHAHFPSHDTVQLRS
;
A
#
# COMPACT_ATOMS: atom_id res chain seq x y z
N SER A 1 -5.63 -3.49 52.37
CA SER A 1 -6.08 -3.92 51.05
C SER A 1 -6.33 -2.72 50.16
N GLN A 2 -6.05 -2.90 48.86
CA GLN A 2 -6.35 -2.01 47.72
C GLN A 2 -5.27 -0.93 47.48
N HIS A 3 -4.23 -1.29 46.74
CA HIS A 3 -4.10 -1.25 45.27
C HIS A 3 -3.69 0.14 44.75
N THR A 4 -2.41 0.23 44.41
CA THR A 4 -1.78 1.25 43.57
C THR A 4 -2.51 1.37 42.24
N HIS A 5 -2.91 2.58 41.86
CA HIS A 5 -3.16 2.92 40.46
C HIS A 5 -2.18 4.01 40.05
N SER A 6 -1.08 3.56 39.44
CA SER A 6 -0.26 4.37 38.55
C SER A 6 -1.18 5.06 37.54
N PRO A 7 -0.99 6.35 37.23
CA PRO A 7 -1.60 6.91 36.04
C PRO A 7 -0.99 6.17 34.84
N THR A 8 -1.78 5.33 34.20
CA THR A 8 -1.46 4.77 32.90
C THR A 8 -1.16 5.95 31.99
N ASN A 9 0.11 6.07 31.63
CA ASN A 9 0.57 6.87 30.51
C ASN A 9 -0.15 6.31 29.29
N LYS A 10 -1.36 6.84 29.03
CA LYS A 10 -2.05 6.64 27.77
C LYS A 10 -1.11 7.27 26.77
N LEU A 11 -0.32 6.43 26.11
CA LEU A 11 0.40 6.84 24.92
C LEU A 11 -0.70 7.12 23.90
N ASN A 12 -1.14 8.37 23.89
CA ASN A 12 -1.99 8.99 22.89
C ASN A 12 -1.21 9.16 21.59
N THR A 13 -0.37 8.19 21.24
CA THR A 13 0.27 8.14 19.95
C THR A 13 -0.77 7.58 19.01
N THR A 14 -1.68 8.44 18.58
CA THR A 14 -2.25 8.36 17.23
C THR A 14 -1.04 8.22 16.32
N MET A 15 -0.65 6.98 16.00
CA MET A 15 0.30 6.71 14.94
C MET A 15 -0.42 7.15 13.68
N ALA A 16 -0.30 8.45 13.36
CA ALA A 16 -0.35 8.89 11.99
C ALA A 16 0.75 8.06 11.33
N HIS A 17 0.36 6.90 10.80
CA HIS A 17 1.24 6.14 9.95
C HIS A 17 1.39 7.02 8.70
N HIS A 18 2.39 7.89 8.73
CA HIS A 18 2.90 8.55 7.54
C HIS A 18 3.52 7.44 6.71
N TYR A 19 2.69 6.74 5.94
CA TYR A 19 3.14 5.72 5.01
C TYR A 19 3.80 6.47 3.85
N HIS A 20 5.10 6.72 3.97
CA HIS A 20 5.91 7.32 2.91
C HIS A 20 7.15 6.45 2.74
N GLY A 21 7.32 5.87 1.56
CA GLY A 21 8.49 5.02 1.31
C GLY A 21 8.35 4.10 0.11
N ARG A 22 9.43 3.33 -0.12
CA ARG A 22 9.44 2.26 -1.11
C ARG A 22 8.96 0.97 -0.46
N VAL A 23 8.02 0.31 -1.10
CA VAL A 23 7.45 -0.95 -0.64
C VAL A 23 7.50 -2.01 -1.73
N HIS A 24 7.51 -3.27 -1.31
CA HIS A 24 7.32 -4.44 -2.19
C HIS A 24 6.07 -5.18 -1.74
N LEU A 25 5.18 -5.48 -2.67
CA LEU A 25 3.97 -6.25 -2.38
C LEU A 25 4.22 -7.70 -2.79
N LYS A 26 4.20 -8.61 -1.81
CA LYS A 26 4.40 -10.04 -2.04
C LYS A 26 3.07 -10.76 -1.88
N SER A 27 2.67 -11.48 -2.92
CA SER A 27 1.49 -12.35 -2.89
C SER A 27 1.68 -13.51 -1.90
N HIS A 28 0.57 -14.13 -1.53
CA HIS A 28 0.57 -15.36 -0.74
C HIS A 28 1.40 -16.49 -1.37
N HIS A 29 1.54 -16.51 -2.70
CA HIS A 29 2.37 -17.48 -3.44
C HIS A 29 3.87 -17.13 -3.42
N GLY A 30 4.26 -16.13 -2.63
CA GLY A 30 5.63 -15.69 -2.49
C GLY A 30 6.19 -14.94 -3.70
N LYS A 31 5.33 -14.52 -4.63
CA LYS A 31 5.71 -13.76 -5.84
C LYS A 31 5.43 -12.28 -5.65
N TYR A 32 6.34 -11.43 -6.11
CA TYR A 32 6.24 -9.98 -6.03
C TYR A 32 5.36 -9.39 -7.14
N LEU A 33 4.60 -8.37 -6.78
CA LEU A 33 3.77 -7.56 -7.68
C LEU A 33 4.66 -6.63 -8.50
N CYS A 34 4.65 -6.83 -9.80
CA CYS A 34 5.44 -6.13 -10.80
C CYS A 34 4.54 -5.23 -11.64
N ALA A 35 4.94 -3.98 -11.84
CA ALA A 35 4.40 -3.13 -12.89
C ALA A 35 5.22 -3.31 -14.16
N GLU A 36 4.60 -3.86 -15.21
CA GLU A 36 5.21 -3.98 -16.52
C GLU A 36 5.21 -2.61 -17.23
N GLN A 37 6.15 -2.43 -18.18
CA GLN A 37 6.30 -1.18 -18.94
C GLN A 37 5.04 -0.77 -19.73
N ASP A 38 4.21 -1.74 -20.11
CA ASP A 38 2.94 -1.52 -20.82
C ASP A 38 1.75 -1.22 -19.89
N GLY A 39 2.00 -1.13 -18.58
CA GLY A 39 1.00 -0.86 -17.56
C GLY A 39 0.27 -2.10 -17.03
N ARG A 40 0.59 -3.31 -17.50
CA ARG A 40 0.09 -4.54 -16.87
C ARG A 40 0.67 -4.68 -15.46
N VAL A 41 -0.11 -5.30 -14.58
CA VAL A 41 0.31 -5.63 -13.22
C VAL A 41 0.23 -7.13 -13.03
N VAL A 42 1.36 -7.75 -12.66
CA VAL A 42 1.47 -9.21 -12.53
C VAL A 42 2.20 -9.57 -11.23
N ALA A 43 1.81 -10.68 -10.59
CA ALA A 43 2.46 -11.17 -9.36
C ALA A 43 3.21 -12.48 -9.62
N ASN A 44 4.33 -12.41 -10.36
CA ASN A 44 5.04 -13.60 -10.83
C ASN A 44 6.57 -13.55 -10.65
N ARG A 45 7.09 -12.55 -9.93
CA ARG A 45 8.54 -12.35 -9.78
C ARG A 45 9.05 -12.95 -8.48
N ASP A 46 10.16 -13.67 -8.53
CA ASP A 46 10.76 -14.31 -7.34
C ASP A 46 11.60 -13.35 -6.48
N ALA A 47 12.10 -12.28 -7.08
CA ALA A 47 12.90 -11.26 -6.41
C ALA A 47 12.33 -9.87 -6.72
N ALA A 48 12.39 -9.00 -5.72
CA ALA A 48 12.03 -7.60 -5.90
C ALA A 48 13.24 -6.80 -6.41
N ARG A 49 13.02 -6.06 -7.49
CA ARG A 49 13.94 -5.10 -8.09
C ARG A 49 13.15 -3.83 -8.39
N GLU A 50 13.55 -3.09 -9.41
CA GLU A 50 12.97 -1.79 -9.75
C GLU A 50 11.48 -1.90 -10.08
N TRP A 51 11.07 -2.87 -10.91
CA TRP A 51 9.70 -2.96 -11.43
C TRP A 51 8.70 -3.49 -10.39
N GLU A 52 9.21 -4.18 -9.37
CA GLU A 52 8.43 -4.64 -8.22
C GLU A 52 8.39 -3.60 -7.09
N THR A 53 9.14 -2.50 -7.21
CA THR A 53 9.19 -1.41 -6.23
C THR A 53 8.08 -0.41 -6.48
N TRP A 54 7.26 -0.19 -5.45
CA TRP A 54 6.19 0.80 -5.44
C TRP A 54 6.54 1.93 -4.48
N HIS A 55 6.29 3.16 -4.91
CA HIS A 55 6.31 4.33 -4.04
C HIS A 55 4.94 4.49 -3.41
N LEU A 56 4.88 4.35 -2.09
CA LEU A 56 3.67 4.55 -1.32
C LEU A 56 3.58 6.03 -0.95
N GLU A 57 2.50 6.66 -1.41
CA GLU A 57 2.15 8.05 -1.14
C GLU A 57 0.91 8.09 -0.24
N ASP A 58 1.05 8.65 0.96
CA ASP A 58 -0.08 8.91 1.86
C ASP A 58 -0.99 9.99 1.24
N ARG A 59 -2.30 9.71 1.19
CA ARG A 59 -3.32 10.64 0.71
C ARG A 59 -4.24 11.14 1.84
N GLY A 60 -3.92 10.80 3.09
CA GLY A 60 -4.68 11.15 4.28
C GLY A 60 -5.91 10.28 4.48
N ASN A 61 -6.49 10.30 5.68
CA ASN A 61 -7.71 9.57 6.04
C ASN A 61 -7.67 8.05 5.74
N GLY A 62 -6.49 7.43 5.82
CA GLY A 62 -6.30 6.01 5.52
C GLY A 62 -6.20 5.67 4.03
N ASN A 63 -6.25 6.68 3.15
CA ASN A 63 -6.06 6.51 1.72
C ASN A 63 -4.59 6.58 1.35
N ILE A 64 -4.18 5.73 0.42
CA ILE A 64 -2.84 5.70 -0.15
C ILE A 64 -2.90 5.69 -1.68
N ALA A 65 -1.80 6.08 -2.33
CA ALA A 65 -1.56 5.82 -3.74
C ALA A 65 -0.26 5.02 -3.90
N LEU A 66 -0.22 4.10 -4.86
CA LEU A 66 0.95 3.29 -5.18
C LEU A 66 1.45 3.66 -6.57
N ARG A 67 2.59 4.35 -6.63
CA ARG A 67 3.24 4.75 -7.89
C ARG A 67 4.34 3.74 -8.26
N SER A 68 4.27 3.20 -9.46
CA SER A 68 5.28 2.27 -9.99
C SER A 68 6.60 2.99 -10.29
N HIS A 69 7.65 2.20 -10.52
CA HIS A 69 8.92 2.70 -11.02
C HIS A 69 8.79 3.48 -12.34
N HIS A 70 7.82 3.12 -13.19
CA HIS A 70 7.52 3.83 -14.44
C HIS A 70 6.71 5.12 -14.25
N GLY A 71 6.48 5.55 -13.01
CA GLY A 71 5.74 6.76 -12.69
C GLY A 71 4.22 6.65 -12.83
N LYS A 72 3.69 5.43 -13.01
CA LYS A 72 2.26 5.18 -13.20
C LYS A 72 1.62 4.68 -11.91
N TYR A 73 0.38 5.08 -11.64
CA TYR A 73 -0.34 4.68 -10.43
C TYR A 73 -1.15 3.40 -10.62
N LEU A 74 -1.14 2.55 -9.60
CA LEU A 74 -1.99 1.37 -9.49
C LEU A 74 -3.46 1.78 -9.39
N CYS A 75 -4.29 1.26 -10.29
CA CYS A 75 -5.69 1.64 -10.45
C CYS A 75 -6.58 0.40 -10.57
N ALA A 76 -7.72 0.40 -9.87
CA ALA A 76 -8.80 -0.54 -10.11
C ALA A 76 -9.70 0.02 -11.22
N GLU A 77 -9.80 -0.68 -12.33
CA GLU A 77 -10.66 -0.28 -13.44
C GLU A 77 -12.11 -0.74 -13.22
N GLN A 78 -13.06 -0.09 -13.91
CA GLN A 78 -14.48 -0.46 -13.86
C GLN A 78 -14.74 -1.91 -14.29
N ASN A 79 -13.88 -2.46 -15.15
CA ASN A 79 -13.96 -3.86 -15.59
C ASN A 79 -13.32 -4.86 -14.60
N HIS A 80 -13.02 -4.42 -13.37
CA HIS A 80 -12.41 -5.20 -12.29
C HIS A 80 -10.96 -5.62 -12.53
N SER A 81 -10.31 -5.11 -13.58
CA SER A 81 -8.87 -5.28 -13.76
C SER A 81 -8.08 -4.33 -12.85
N VAL A 82 -6.85 -4.73 -12.53
CA VAL A 82 -5.89 -3.89 -11.81
C VAL A 82 -4.72 -3.61 -12.75
N ILE A 83 -4.49 -2.35 -13.07
CA ILE A 83 -3.43 -1.91 -13.99
C ILE A 83 -2.68 -0.70 -13.44
N ALA A 84 -1.48 -0.44 -13.96
CA ALA A 84 -0.64 0.68 -13.58
C ALA A 84 -0.32 1.56 -14.79
N ASN A 85 -1.29 2.34 -15.26
CA ASN A 85 -1.15 3.18 -16.46
C ASN A 85 -1.55 4.65 -16.27
N ARG A 86 -1.97 5.06 -15.07
CA ARG A 86 -2.44 6.43 -14.79
C ARG A 86 -1.28 7.37 -14.47
N ASP A 87 -1.27 8.53 -15.11
CA ASP A 87 -0.25 9.58 -14.92
C ASP A 87 -0.43 10.43 -13.66
N ALA A 88 -1.63 10.39 -13.07
CA ALA A 88 -1.93 11.12 -11.85
C ALA A 88 -2.87 10.29 -10.97
N ALA A 89 -2.63 10.29 -9.67
CA ALA A 89 -3.54 9.68 -8.72
C ALA A 89 -4.69 10.65 -8.39
N ARG A 90 -5.85 10.45 -9.02
CA ARG A 90 -7.15 11.05 -8.71
C ARG A 90 -7.95 10.04 -7.88
N GLU A 91 -9.25 10.28 -7.67
CA GLU A 91 -10.08 9.51 -6.74
C GLU A 91 -10.04 7.99 -6.98
N TRP A 92 -10.03 7.54 -8.25
CA TRP A 92 -10.03 6.10 -8.60
C TRP A 92 -8.65 5.43 -8.50
N GLU A 93 -7.60 6.22 -8.29
CA GLU A 93 -6.23 5.73 -8.10
C GLU A 93 -5.82 5.75 -6.61
N THR A 94 -6.78 5.96 -5.70
CA THR A 94 -6.57 5.89 -4.26
C THR A 94 -7.17 4.61 -3.68
N TRP A 95 -6.47 4.04 -2.71
CA TRP A 95 -6.85 2.81 -2.05
C TRP A 95 -6.96 3.05 -0.55
N HIS A 96 -8.04 2.60 0.06
CA HIS A 96 -8.10 2.49 1.51
C HIS A 96 -7.25 1.29 1.96
N ALA A 97 -6.16 1.57 2.67
CA ALA A 97 -5.27 0.54 3.19
C ALA A 97 -5.77 0.03 4.55
N HIS A 98 -6.13 -1.24 4.61
CA HIS A 98 -6.42 -1.95 5.85
C HIS A 98 -5.24 -2.85 6.18
N PHE A 99 -4.76 -2.82 7.42
CA PHE A 99 -3.63 -3.64 7.89
C PHE A 99 -4.11 -4.67 8.92
N PRO A 100 -4.59 -5.86 8.49
CA PRO A 100 -5.02 -6.91 9.41
C PRO A 100 -3.94 -7.37 10.39
N SER A 101 -2.67 -7.19 10.03
CA SER A 101 -1.50 -7.51 10.84
C SER A 101 -0.29 -6.66 10.41
N HIS A 102 0.82 -6.75 11.14
CA HIS A 102 2.03 -5.98 10.84
C HIS A 102 2.57 -6.19 9.41
N ASP A 103 2.38 -7.38 8.83
CA ASP A 103 2.99 -7.76 7.54
C ASP A 103 1.97 -7.98 6.41
N THR A 104 0.68 -7.72 6.67
CA THR A 104 -0.38 -7.93 5.68
C THR A 104 -1.12 -6.62 5.44
N VAL A 105 -1.29 -6.27 4.16
CA VAL A 105 -2.12 -5.15 3.73
C VAL A 105 -3.23 -5.65 2.81
N GLN A 106 -4.42 -5.10 2.98
CA GLN A 106 -5.54 -5.22 2.07
C GLN A 106 -5.84 -3.85 1.48
N LEU A 107 -5.90 -3.77 0.15
CA LEU A 107 -6.20 -2.55 -0.58
C LEU A 107 -7.64 -2.61 -1.09
N ARG A 108 -8.42 -1.58 -0.76
CA ARG A 108 -9.78 -1.42 -1.24
C ARG A 108 -9.90 -0.13 -2.04
N SER A 109 -10.26 -0.26 -3.32
CA SER A 109 -10.63 0.87 -4.17
C SER A 109 -12.05 1.35 -3.83
#